data_AF-A0AAX4L4C5-F1
#
_entry.id   AF-A0AAX4L4C5-F1
#
_cell.length_a   1.000
_cell.length_b   1.000
_cell.length_c   1.000
_cell.angle_alpha   90.00
_cell.angle_beta   90.00
_cell.angle_gamma   90.00
#
_symmetry.space_group_name_H-M   'P 1'
#
loop_
_entity.id
_entity.type
_entity.pdbx_description
1 polymer ?
#
loop_
_entity_poly.entity_id
_entity_poly.type
_entity_poly.pdbx_seq_one_letter_code
_entity_poly.pdbx_strand_id
1 'polypeptide(L)'
;MILDLIKPFTKSQENLLQVLKDEKLQILGIFGPTGTGKSLFSLAYGIDSVTSSKYKKLVVAKPIVDVVTQEEITRKELGDYEELVKAYIKDVLSGFVEEKVIDDLIDSNKIEIVDSRYLRGRSFNDAIIFIDDIQSMKAESVLELFIRVGKNSKLIVAGDPIFQALSGQDSSAIIREVLLNEKDAKVIDLGVKDIVRSGAKRGLRLLLEYKLRSRKMTDVEKKIYDTALLHAPDASIITVSEFSAEKSKLGITHENVPDALIIVKEGSAGRVIGRNGERINNIEKETSKKVRVVELGLDFKDLIKAVHPVPWIMKHIEDVDFIGNALAVTLKKESGAFMGQKGIHVRFVDYVIRSLFGIGVKVIAPSEEEGESKK
;
A
#
# COMPACT_ATOMS: atom_id res chain seq x y z
N MET A 1 25.43 8.86 -12.40
CA MET A 1 25.00 9.29 -11.07
C MET A 1 24.47 8.05 -10.32
N ILE A 2 24.41 8.02 -8.99
CA ILE A 2 23.98 6.84 -8.20
C ILE A 2 22.61 6.36 -8.64
N LEU A 3 21.69 7.29 -8.87
CA LEU A 3 20.34 7.05 -9.31
C LEU A 3 20.26 6.32 -10.67
N ASP A 4 21.28 6.46 -11.53
CA ASP A 4 21.36 5.74 -12.81
C ASP A 4 21.78 4.28 -12.65
N LEU A 5 22.36 3.91 -11.50
CA LEU A 5 22.69 2.52 -11.15
C LEU A 5 21.44 1.74 -10.65
N ILE A 6 20.40 2.46 -10.24
CA ILE A 6 19.18 1.87 -9.68
C ILE A 6 18.16 1.67 -10.81
N LYS A 7 18.03 0.42 -11.26
CA LYS A 7 17.06 0.06 -12.29
C LYS A 7 15.66 -0.09 -11.70
N PRO A 8 14.64 0.65 -12.19
CA PRO A 8 13.25 0.39 -11.83
C PRO A 8 12.79 -0.95 -12.40
N PHE A 9 12.00 -1.69 -11.63
CA PHE A 9 11.44 -2.99 -12.03
C PHE A 9 9.99 -2.91 -12.46
N THR A 10 9.32 -1.79 -12.21
CA THR A 10 7.91 -1.57 -12.54
C THR A 10 7.69 -0.18 -13.17
N LYS A 11 6.59 -0.03 -13.90
CA LYS A 11 6.18 1.27 -14.48
C LYS A 11 5.96 2.34 -13.41
N SER A 12 5.46 1.98 -12.23
CA SER A 12 5.29 2.92 -11.10
C SER A 12 6.63 3.40 -10.55
N GLN A 13 7.64 2.52 -10.47
CA GLN A 13 9.01 2.91 -10.10
C GLN A 13 9.70 3.75 -11.18
N GLU A 14 9.45 3.47 -12.47
CA GLU A 14 9.90 4.33 -13.58
C GLU A 14 9.29 5.72 -13.47
N ASN A 15 7.99 5.81 -13.21
CA ASN A 15 7.30 7.08 -13.00
C ASN A 15 7.85 7.81 -11.77
N LEU A 16 8.09 7.11 -10.65
CA LEU A 16 8.76 7.68 -9.48
C LEU A 16 10.10 8.32 -9.85
N LEU A 17 10.93 7.61 -10.61
CA LEU A 17 12.24 8.10 -11.05
C LEU A 17 12.11 9.35 -11.94
N GLN A 18 11.14 9.39 -12.85
CA GLN A 18 10.86 10.55 -13.69
C GLN A 18 10.43 11.76 -12.86
N VAL A 19 9.51 11.57 -11.91
CA VAL A 19 8.97 12.61 -11.05
C VAL A 19 10.02 13.14 -10.07
N LEU A 20 10.92 12.29 -9.58
CA LEU A 20 12.09 12.73 -8.79
C LEU A 20 12.95 13.72 -9.58
N LYS A 21 13.17 13.45 -10.88
CA LYS A 21 13.98 14.28 -11.78
C LYS A 21 13.29 15.57 -12.23
N ASP A 22 11.97 15.71 -12.05
CA ASP A 22 11.23 16.93 -12.40
C ASP A 22 11.60 18.09 -11.47
N GLU A 23 12.29 19.09 -12.00
CA GLU A 23 12.78 20.24 -11.23
C GLU A 23 11.69 21.25 -10.87
N LYS A 24 10.56 21.24 -11.59
CA LYS A 24 9.43 22.14 -11.30
C LYS A 24 8.64 21.67 -10.09
N LEU A 25 8.75 20.39 -9.75
CA LEU A 25 8.05 19.80 -8.64
C LEU A 25 8.71 20.16 -7.31
N GLN A 26 7.98 20.86 -6.44
CA GLN A 26 8.47 21.23 -5.12
C GLN A 26 8.20 20.12 -4.10
N ILE A 27 7.07 19.43 -4.18
CA ILE A 27 6.65 18.43 -3.20
C ILE A 27 6.38 17.08 -3.87
N LEU A 28 6.97 16.03 -3.34
CA LEU A 28 6.75 14.65 -3.78
C LEU A 28 6.31 13.79 -2.60
N GLY A 29 5.10 13.24 -2.68
CA GLY A 29 4.64 12.20 -1.77
C GLY A 29 4.79 10.82 -2.40
N ILE A 30 5.45 9.90 -1.71
CA ILE A 30 5.69 8.52 -2.16
C ILE A 30 5.05 7.57 -1.15
N PHE A 31 3.99 6.88 -1.55
CA PHE A 31 3.20 6.06 -0.65
C PHE A 31 3.17 4.62 -1.13
N GLY A 32 3.39 3.66 -0.24
CA GLY A 32 3.29 2.24 -0.60
C GLY A 32 3.96 1.32 0.40
N PRO A 33 3.89 0.00 0.19
CA PRO A 33 4.36 -0.98 1.14
C PRO A 33 5.89 -0.97 1.30
N THR A 34 6.38 -1.57 2.38
CA THR A 34 7.82 -1.86 2.54
C THR A 34 8.34 -2.70 1.36
N GLY A 35 9.53 -2.37 0.86
CA GLY A 35 10.20 -3.10 -0.21
C GLY A 35 9.87 -2.66 -1.65
N THR A 36 9.15 -1.54 -1.82
CA THR A 36 8.86 -0.91 -3.13
C THR A 36 9.91 0.09 -3.61
N GLY A 37 10.92 0.40 -2.78
CA GLY A 37 12.05 1.24 -3.15
C GLY A 37 11.94 2.72 -2.79
N LYS A 38 10.87 3.16 -2.10
CA LYS A 38 10.63 4.57 -1.71
C LYS A 38 11.88 5.29 -1.21
N SER A 39 12.51 4.72 -0.18
CA SER A 39 13.66 5.34 0.48
C SER A 39 14.95 5.21 -0.34
N LEU A 40 15.11 4.11 -1.09
CA LEU A 40 16.25 3.89 -1.99
C LEU A 40 16.31 4.96 -3.09
N PHE A 41 15.21 5.16 -3.83
CA PHE A 41 15.17 6.16 -4.90
C PHE A 41 15.33 7.59 -4.34
N SER A 42 14.71 7.89 -3.20
CA SER A 42 14.75 9.22 -2.57
C SER A 42 16.15 9.58 -2.07
N LEU A 43 16.82 8.66 -1.36
CA LEU A 43 18.18 8.88 -0.85
C LEU A 43 19.19 8.97 -2.00
N ALA A 44 19.09 8.09 -3.01
CA ALA A 44 19.97 8.15 -4.17
C ALA A 44 19.84 9.46 -4.94
N TYR A 45 18.60 9.91 -5.20
CA TYR A 45 18.36 11.22 -5.81
C TYR A 45 18.92 12.37 -4.96
N GLY A 46 18.73 12.32 -3.64
CA GLY A 46 19.25 13.32 -2.70
C GLY A 46 20.78 13.41 -2.71
N ILE A 47 21.48 12.28 -2.71
CA ILE A 47 22.95 12.24 -2.74
C ILE A 47 23.48 12.76 -4.07
N ASP A 48 22.91 12.34 -5.19
CA ASP A 48 23.30 12.86 -6.51
C ASP A 48 23.09 14.36 -6.61
N SER A 49 21.99 14.85 -6.03
CA SER A 49 21.63 16.26 -5.99
C SER A 49 22.64 17.14 -5.23
N VAL A 50 23.19 16.65 -4.10
CA VAL A 50 24.22 17.40 -3.34
C VAL A 50 25.64 17.17 -3.87
N THR A 51 25.88 16.02 -4.51
CA THR A 51 27.17 15.71 -5.13
C THR A 51 27.38 16.55 -6.38
N SER A 52 26.34 16.70 -7.20
CA SER A 52 26.31 17.59 -8.37
C SER A 52 26.18 19.08 -8.02
N SER A 53 26.10 19.44 -6.74
CA SER A 53 25.90 20.81 -6.24
C SER A 53 24.61 21.49 -6.73
N LYS A 54 23.63 20.71 -7.20
CA LYS A 54 22.29 21.19 -7.55
C LYS A 54 21.55 21.75 -6.33
N TYR A 55 21.72 21.07 -5.21
CA TYR A 55 21.29 21.51 -3.89
C TYR A 55 22.51 21.56 -2.97
N LYS A 56 22.49 22.46 -2.00
CA LYS A 56 23.58 22.59 -1.02
C LYS A 56 23.58 21.44 -0.02
N LYS A 57 22.40 20.89 0.28
CA LYS A 57 22.22 19.95 1.37
C LYS A 57 21.05 18.98 1.15
N LEU A 58 21.22 17.74 1.61
CA LEU A 58 20.20 16.73 1.78
C LEU A 58 19.91 16.62 3.28
N VAL A 59 18.71 16.99 3.68
CA VAL A 59 18.22 16.84 5.05
C VAL A 59 17.45 15.54 5.13
N VAL A 60 17.85 14.62 6.00
CA VAL A 60 17.16 13.34 6.23
C VAL A 60 16.54 13.34 7.60
N ALA A 61 15.22 13.15 7.66
CA ALA A 61 14.47 12.97 8.89
C ALA A 61 13.80 11.60 8.90
N LYS A 62 14.04 10.83 9.98
CA LYS A 62 13.41 9.53 10.19
C LYS A 62 12.88 9.46 11.63
N PRO A 63 11.57 9.35 11.85
CA PRO A 63 11.02 9.18 13.19
C PRO A 63 11.47 7.82 13.74
N ILE A 64 12.00 7.81 14.97
CA ILE A 64 12.30 6.58 15.69
C ILE A 64 11.20 6.42 16.74
N VAL A 65 10.49 5.29 16.68
CA VAL A 65 9.37 5.01 17.60
C VAL A 65 9.76 3.85 18.50
N ASP A 66 9.52 4.01 19.79
CA ASP A 66 9.71 2.94 20.77
C ASP A 66 8.68 1.83 20.52
N VAL A 67 9.15 0.58 20.45
CA VAL A 67 8.30 -0.57 20.11
C VAL A 67 7.30 -0.89 21.23
N VAL A 68 7.57 -0.47 22.47
CA VAL A 68 6.73 -0.72 23.65
C VAL A 68 5.77 0.44 23.91
N THR A 69 6.25 1.69 23.92
CA THR A 69 5.41 2.85 24.24
C THR A 69 4.67 3.39 23.01
N GLN A 70 5.11 3.05 21.80
CA GLN A 70 4.64 3.63 20.54
C GLN A 70 4.83 5.16 20.45
N GLU A 71 5.67 5.73 21.32
CA GLU A 71 6.01 7.15 21.29
C GLU A 71 7.30 7.39 20.49
N GLU A 72 7.36 8.54 19.83
CA GLU A 72 8.54 8.95 19.07
C GLU A 72 9.67 9.36 20.02
N ILE A 73 10.77 8.61 19.97
CA ILE A 73 12.01 8.86 20.71
C ILE A 73 12.80 9.96 19.99
N THR A 74 13.13 11.02 20.72
CA THR A 74 13.92 12.15 20.23
C THR A 74 15.42 11.90 20.27
N ARG A 75 16.17 12.71 19.53
CA ARG A 75 17.63 12.86 19.70
C ARG A 75 18.06 13.21 21.13
N LYS A 76 17.18 13.83 21.94
CA LYS A 76 17.50 14.17 23.33
C LYS A 76 17.41 12.94 24.26
N GLU A 77 16.61 11.95 23.87
CA GLU A 77 16.38 10.70 24.61
C GLU A 77 17.31 9.59 24.13
N LEU A 78 17.63 9.58 22.84
CA LEU A 78 18.64 8.72 22.22
C LEU A 78 19.93 9.50 22.03
N GLY A 79 20.92 9.25 22.89
CA GLY A 79 22.30 9.73 22.68
C GLY A 79 22.91 9.31 21.34
N ASP A 80 22.27 8.34 20.67
CA ASP A 80 22.75 7.67 19.45
C ASP A 80 21.80 7.80 18.22
N TYR A 81 20.89 8.79 18.21
CA TYR A 81 19.93 8.96 17.10
C TYR A 81 20.63 9.10 15.73
N GLU A 82 21.70 9.91 15.68
CA GLU A 82 22.41 10.16 14.43
C GLU A 82 23.10 8.90 13.89
N GLU A 83 23.71 8.06 14.74
CA GLU A 83 24.34 6.83 14.25
C GLU A 83 23.31 5.81 13.77
N LEU A 84 22.13 5.73 14.42
CA LEU A 84 21.03 4.87 13.96
C LEU A 84 20.52 5.27 12.56
N VAL A 85 20.28 6.56 12.32
CA VAL A 85 19.83 7.03 11.00
C VAL A 85 20.96 6.91 9.98
N LYS A 86 22.21 7.14 10.38
CA LYS A 86 23.40 6.93 9.53
C LYS A 86 23.53 5.47 9.09
N ALA A 87 23.40 4.52 10.02
CA ALA A 87 23.39 3.09 9.73
C ALA A 87 22.24 2.73 8.77
N TYR A 88 21.05 3.28 9.00
CA TYR A 88 19.92 3.12 8.08
C TYR A 88 20.21 3.63 6.65
N ILE A 89 20.83 4.81 6.49
CA ILE A 89 21.20 5.33 5.17
C ILE A 89 22.19 4.39 4.46
N LYS A 90 23.21 3.89 5.20
CA LYS A 90 24.19 2.92 4.71
C LYS A 90 23.51 1.62 4.27
N ASP A 91 22.59 1.09 5.07
CA ASP A 91 21.86 -0.14 4.77
C ASP A 91 20.99 0.00 3.51
N VAL A 92 20.29 1.13 3.35
CA VAL A 92 19.43 1.36 2.19
C VAL A 92 20.25 1.46 0.90
N LEU A 93 21.43 2.09 0.96
CA LEU A 93 22.31 2.34 -0.19
C LEU A 93 23.39 1.26 -0.38
N SER A 94 23.38 0.22 0.45
CA SER A 94 24.32 -0.89 0.38
C SER A 94 24.34 -1.51 -1.02
N GLY A 95 25.53 -1.70 -1.58
CA GLY A 95 25.74 -2.20 -2.95
C GLY A 95 25.65 -1.13 -4.05
N PHE A 96 25.25 0.10 -3.73
CA PHE A 96 25.21 1.23 -4.68
C PHE A 96 26.21 2.33 -4.34
N VAL A 97 26.48 2.55 -3.05
CA VAL A 97 27.37 3.61 -2.55
C VAL A 97 28.29 3.03 -1.49
N GLU A 98 29.58 3.34 -1.56
CA GLU A 98 30.54 2.97 -0.52
C GLU A 98 30.21 3.73 0.78
N GLU A 99 30.27 3.05 1.92
CA GLU A 99 29.98 3.66 3.22
C GLU A 99 30.81 4.92 3.50
N LYS A 100 32.08 4.91 3.08
CA LYS A 100 32.97 6.05 3.24
C LYS A 100 32.46 7.31 2.53
N VAL A 101 31.84 7.17 1.37
CA VAL A 101 31.26 8.31 0.64
C VAL A 101 30.09 8.89 1.44
N ILE A 102 29.27 8.04 2.07
CA ILE A 102 28.18 8.49 2.94
C ILE A 102 28.74 9.23 4.16
N ASP A 103 29.79 8.68 4.78
CA ASP A 103 30.51 9.29 5.90
C ASP A 103 31.06 10.68 5.52
N ASP A 104 31.79 10.78 4.41
CA ASP A 104 32.37 12.05 3.92
C ASP A 104 31.27 13.11 3.64
N LEU A 105 30.11 12.70 3.13
CA LEU A 105 28.99 13.61 2.86
C LEU A 105 28.31 14.10 4.16
N ILE A 106 28.25 13.26 5.19
CA ILE A 106 27.75 13.65 6.52
C ILE A 106 28.75 14.61 7.19
N ASP A 107 30.04 14.25 7.19
CA ASP A 107 31.11 15.03 7.83
C ASP A 107 31.30 16.40 7.17
N SER A 108 31.11 16.48 5.85
CA SER A 108 31.10 17.75 5.10
C SER A 108 29.77 18.52 5.19
N ASN A 109 28.81 18.06 6.00
CA ASN A 109 27.49 18.67 6.19
C ASN A 109 26.67 18.81 4.89
N LYS A 110 26.96 17.97 3.88
CA LYS A 110 26.14 17.83 2.67
C LYS A 110 24.92 16.95 2.93
N ILE A 111 25.04 15.96 3.82
CA ILE A 111 23.92 15.24 4.40
C ILE A 111 23.76 15.69 5.84
N GLU A 112 22.59 16.21 6.20
CA GLU A 112 22.24 16.58 7.58
C GLU A 112 21.17 15.64 8.09
N ILE A 113 21.46 14.92 9.17
CA ILE A 113 20.49 14.07 9.86
C ILE A 113 19.79 14.93 10.91
N VAL A 114 18.46 14.96 10.87
CA VAL A 114 17.65 15.76 11.81
C VAL A 114 16.52 14.95 12.39
N ASP A 115 16.25 15.19 13.67
CA ASP A 115 15.01 14.75 14.32
C ASP A 115 13.81 15.47 13.68
N SER A 116 12.69 14.76 13.53
CA SER A 116 11.47 15.31 12.93
C SER A 116 10.98 16.57 13.67
N ARG A 117 11.18 16.64 14.99
CA ARG A 117 10.84 17.80 15.83
C ARG A 117 11.83 18.96 15.66
N TYR A 118 13.08 18.69 15.26
CA TYR A 118 14.14 19.70 15.08
C TYR A 118 13.98 20.51 13.79
N LEU A 119 13.09 20.08 12.90
CA LEU A 119 12.66 20.88 11.77
C LEU A 119 11.86 22.11 12.23
N ARG A 120 11.33 22.12 13.47
CA ARG A 120 10.54 23.23 14.04
C ARG A 120 11.35 24.52 14.21
N GLY A 121 10.82 25.65 13.75
CA GLY A 121 11.50 26.96 13.69
C GLY A 121 12.46 27.19 12.51
N ARG A 122 12.75 26.19 11.66
CA ARG A 122 13.70 26.33 10.52
C ARG A 122 12.99 26.55 9.18
N SER A 123 13.66 27.24 8.27
CA SER A 123 13.33 27.32 6.84
C SER A 123 14.48 26.76 6.02
N PHE A 124 14.17 25.85 5.09
CA PHE A 124 15.18 25.14 4.30
C PHE A 124 15.24 25.70 2.88
N ASN A 125 16.30 26.44 2.55
CA ASN A 125 16.58 26.93 1.20
C ASN A 125 17.71 26.13 0.57
N ASP A 126 17.69 25.97 -0.75
CA ASP A 126 18.70 25.22 -1.51
C ASP A 126 18.90 23.78 -1.00
N ALA A 127 17.82 23.11 -0.57
CA ALA A 127 17.91 21.81 0.08
C ALA A 127 16.92 20.77 -0.47
N ILE A 128 17.34 19.52 -0.50
CA ILE A 128 16.43 18.37 -0.54
C ILE A 128 16.08 18.00 0.88
N ILE A 129 14.79 17.91 1.21
CA ILE A 129 14.32 17.42 2.51
C ILE A 129 13.66 16.07 2.25
N PHE A 130 14.16 15.01 2.85
CA PHE A 130 13.60 13.68 2.78
C PHE A 130 13.10 13.23 4.15
N ILE A 131 11.81 12.95 4.25
CA ILE A 131 11.17 12.44 5.46
C ILE A 131 10.67 11.03 5.16
N ASP A 132 11.24 10.05 5.85
CA ASP A 132 10.88 8.65 5.70
C ASP A 132 9.96 8.19 6.84
N ASP A 133 9.19 7.13 6.62
CA ASP A 133 8.27 6.53 7.61
C ASP A 133 7.29 7.52 8.26
N ILE A 134 6.66 8.40 7.48
CA ILE A 134 5.71 9.40 8.01
C ILE A 134 4.49 8.78 8.71
N GLN A 135 4.20 7.50 8.49
CA GLN A 135 3.17 6.78 9.25
C GLN A 135 3.45 6.71 10.76
N SER A 136 4.71 6.87 11.14
CA SER A 136 5.16 6.91 12.53
C SER A 136 5.04 8.31 13.16
N MET A 137 4.60 9.31 12.39
CA MET A 137 4.41 10.69 12.83
C MET A 137 2.92 11.06 12.89
N LYS A 138 2.60 12.08 13.70
CA LYS A 138 1.29 12.74 13.63
C LYS A 138 1.15 13.52 12.33
N ALA A 139 -0.04 13.52 11.73
CA ALA A 139 -0.29 14.21 10.46
C ALA A 139 0.03 15.71 10.57
N GLU A 140 -0.34 16.35 11.68
CA GLU A 140 -0.08 17.76 11.95
C GLU A 140 1.43 18.06 11.94
N SER A 141 2.24 17.14 12.48
CA SER A 141 3.70 17.28 12.50
C SER A 141 4.28 17.23 11.09
N VAL A 142 3.76 16.37 10.20
CA VAL A 142 4.17 16.34 8.79
C VAL A 142 3.71 17.61 8.07
N LEU A 143 2.50 18.10 8.36
CA LEU A 143 1.96 19.32 7.76
C LEU A 143 2.78 20.57 8.09
N GLU A 144 3.24 20.69 9.34
CA GLU A 144 4.15 21.77 9.76
C GLU A 144 5.46 21.81 8.95
N LEU A 145 5.85 20.70 8.32
CA LEU A 145 7.09 20.61 7.53
C LEU A 145 6.91 21.13 6.11
N PHE A 146 5.74 20.95 5.50
CA PHE A 146 5.44 21.53 4.18
C PHE A 146 5.61 23.06 4.18
N ILE A 147 5.21 23.72 5.27
CA ILE A 147 5.29 25.19 5.41
C ILE A 147 6.75 25.69 5.49
N ARG A 148 7.72 24.81 5.70
CA ARG A 148 9.14 25.16 5.91
C ARG A 148 10.00 25.06 4.65
N VAL A 149 9.42 24.55 3.57
CA VAL A 149 10.13 24.40 2.29
C VAL A 149 10.37 25.79 1.72
N GLY A 150 11.64 26.19 1.67
CA GLY A 150 12.08 27.48 1.17
C GLY A 150 12.30 27.49 -0.34
N LYS A 151 13.03 28.51 -0.80
CA LYS A 151 13.37 28.68 -2.22
C LYS A 151 14.36 27.61 -2.67
N ASN A 152 14.23 27.19 -3.93
CA ASN A 152 15.09 26.19 -4.55
C ASN A 152 15.24 24.93 -3.68
N SER A 153 14.12 24.45 -3.14
CA SER A 153 14.09 23.27 -2.27
C SER A 153 13.05 22.29 -2.78
N LYS A 154 13.28 21.00 -2.52
CA LYS A 154 12.32 19.94 -2.81
C LYS A 154 12.09 19.12 -1.54
N LEU A 155 10.82 18.89 -1.21
CA LEU A 155 10.41 18.05 -0.11
C LEU A 155 9.89 16.71 -0.63
N ILE A 156 10.47 15.64 -0.13
CA ILE A 156 10.09 14.26 -0.42
C ILE A 156 9.59 13.64 0.88
N VAL A 157 8.33 13.19 0.90
CA VAL A 157 7.75 12.46 2.02
C VAL A 157 7.44 11.04 1.60
N ALA A 158 7.84 10.06 2.40
CA ALA A 158 7.61 8.65 2.12
C ALA A 158 6.88 7.97 3.28
N GLY A 159 5.85 7.18 2.96
CA GLY A 159 5.07 6.46 3.96
C GLY A 159 4.43 5.17 3.45
N ASP A 160 3.88 4.40 4.38
CA ASP A 160 3.22 3.12 4.10
C ASP A 160 1.75 3.13 4.57
N PRO A 161 0.80 3.48 3.68
CA PRO A 161 -0.61 3.54 4.04
C PRO A 161 -1.27 2.17 4.09
N ILE A 162 -0.71 1.16 3.43
CA ILE A 162 -1.37 -0.15 3.29
C ILE A 162 -1.36 -0.89 4.62
N PHE A 163 -0.20 -0.96 5.26
CA PHE A 163 -0.04 -1.67 6.53
C PHE A 163 -0.79 -0.97 7.69
N GLN A 164 -0.94 0.35 7.59
CA GLN A 164 -1.57 1.20 8.60
C GLN A 164 -3.08 1.30 8.43
N ALA A 165 -3.59 1.33 7.18
CA ALA A 165 -5.01 1.20 6.89
C ALA A 165 -5.60 -0.08 7.48
N LEU A 166 -4.83 -1.18 7.49
CA LEU A 166 -5.22 -2.43 8.15
C LEU A 166 -5.25 -2.32 9.68
N SER A 167 -4.71 -1.25 10.29
CA SER A 167 -4.49 -1.09 11.73
C SER A 167 -5.22 0.09 12.38
N GLY A 168 -5.90 0.97 11.62
CA GLY A 168 -7.01 1.81 12.12
C GLY A 168 -6.72 3.30 12.39
N GLN A 169 -5.51 3.80 12.12
CA GLN A 169 -5.18 5.23 12.05
C GLN A 169 -4.04 5.40 11.05
N ASP A 170 -4.11 6.41 10.17
CA ASP A 170 -3.09 6.53 9.13
C ASP A 170 -2.80 7.99 8.76
N SER A 171 -1.76 8.53 9.40
CA SER A 171 -1.19 9.82 9.02
C SER A 171 -0.71 9.81 7.57
N SER A 172 -0.18 8.69 7.06
CA SER A 172 0.29 8.61 5.69
C SER A 172 -0.86 8.69 4.68
N ALA A 173 -2.02 8.05 4.93
CA ALA A 173 -3.21 8.23 4.10
C ALA A 173 -3.76 9.66 4.15
N ILE A 174 -3.78 10.31 5.33
CA ILE A 174 -4.22 11.70 5.46
C ILE A 174 -3.30 12.61 4.64
N ILE A 175 -1.98 12.51 4.83
CA ILE A 175 -1.01 13.33 4.09
C ILE A 175 -1.09 13.05 2.60
N ARG A 176 -1.27 11.79 2.20
CA ARG A 176 -1.49 11.43 0.81
C ARG A 176 -2.68 12.17 0.22
N GLU A 177 -3.84 12.14 0.88
CA GLU A 177 -5.05 12.83 0.41
C GLU A 177 -4.88 14.36 0.40
N VAL A 178 -4.17 14.95 1.38
CA VAL A 178 -3.85 16.38 1.37
C VAL A 178 -2.98 16.77 0.18
N LEU A 179 -2.04 15.91 -0.22
CA LEU A 179 -1.18 16.16 -1.38
C LEU A 179 -1.87 15.92 -2.73
N LEU A 180 -3.02 15.23 -2.76
CA LEU A 180 -3.76 15.04 -4.00
C LEU A 180 -4.35 16.37 -4.47
N ASN A 181 -4.06 16.74 -5.72
CA ASN A 181 -4.47 17.99 -6.36
C ASN A 181 -3.86 19.27 -5.74
N GLU A 182 -2.86 19.14 -4.87
CA GLU A 182 -2.09 20.28 -4.40
C GLU A 182 -1.18 20.81 -5.51
N LYS A 183 -1.04 22.13 -5.59
CA LYS A 183 -0.23 22.77 -6.63
C LYS A 183 1.25 22.47 -6.38
N ASP A 184 2.00 22.23 -7.46
CA ASP A 184 3.44 21.95 -7.40
C ASP A 184 3.80 20.72 -6.53
N ALA A 185 2.80 19.86 -6.29
CA ALA A 185 2.92 18.60 -5.59
C ALA A 185 2.53 17.41 -6.49
N LYS A 186 3.14 16.26 -6.26
CA LYS A 186 2.81 15.01 -6.95
C LYS A 186 2.78 13.87 -5.95
N VAL A 187 1.76 13.02 -6.09
CA VAL A 187 1.62 11.78 -5.35
C VAL A 187 1.96 10.61 -6.25
N ILE A 188 2.85 9.73 -5.77
CA ILE A 188 3.17 8.45 -6.38
C ILE A 188 2.74 7.36 -5.42
N ASP A 189 1.78 6.55 -5.86
CA ASP A 189 1.37 5.33 -5.18
C ASP A 189 2.12 4.13 -5.75
N LEU A 190 2.76 3.38 -4.87
CA LEU A 190 3.38 2.09 -5.13
C LEU A 190 2.52 1.01 -4.46
N GLY A 191 2.09 0.03 -5.22
CA GLY A 191 1.24 -1.06 -4.76
C GLY A 191 2.04 -2.27 -4.27
N VAL A 192 1.32 -3.37 -4.05
CA VAL A 192 1.90 -4.66 -3.66
C VAL A 192 2.75 -5.25 -4.78
N LYS A 193 2.40 -4.96 -6.05
CA LYS A 193 3.14 -5.45 -7.22
C LYS A 193 4.49 -4.78 -7.40
N ASP A 194 4.67 -3.59 -6.81
CA ASP A 194 5.93 -2.86 -6.82
C ASP A 194 6.95 -3.40 -5.81
N ILE A 195 6.56 -4.34 -4.94
CA ILE A 195 7.49 -4.97 -3.99
C ILE A 195 8.46 -5.85 -4.77
N VAL A 196 9.77 -5.61 -4.64
CA VAL A 196 10.80 -6.41 -5.32
C VAL A 196 11.41 -7.45 -4.36
N ARG A 197 11.45 -7.15 -3.06
CA ARG A 197 12.04 -8.02 -2.04
C ARG A 197 11.11 -9.18 -1.68
N SER A 198 11.58 -10.41 -1.87
CA SER A 198 10.81 -11.64 -1.56
C SER A 198 10.39 -11.73 -0.09
N GLY A 199 11.27 -11.32 0.82
CA GLY A 199 10.97 -11.26 2.26
C GLY A 199 9.81 -10.30 2.59
N ALA A 200 9.76 -9.14 1.92
CA ALA A 200 8.69 -8.16 2.12
C ALA A 200 7.34 -8.67 1.58
N LYS A 201 7.32 -9.32 0.40
CA LYS A 201 6.11 -9.99 -0.12
C LYS A 201 5.60 -11.04 0.86
N ARG A 202 6.50 -11.87 1.39
CA ARG A 202 6.16 -12.89 2.39
C ARG A 202 5.59 -12.25 3.66
N GLY A 203 6.22 -11.18 4.16
CA GLY A 203 5.76 -10.43 5.33
C GLY A 203 4.34 -9.88 5.16
N LEU A 204 4.07 -9.21 4.04
CA LEU A 204 2.73 -8.70 3.74
C LEU A 204 1.67 -9.81 3.69
N ARG A 205 1.95 -10.92 2.99
CA ARG A 205 1.04 -12.07 2.92
C ARG A 205 0.74 -12.64 4.31
N LEU A 206 1.76 -12.77 5.17
CA LEU A 206 1.60 -13.25 6.54
C LEU A 206 0.78 -12.27 7.39
N LEU A 207 0.95 -10.97 7.21
CA LEU A 207 0.14 -9.97 7.91
C LEU A 207 -1.33 -10.01 7.48
N LEU A 208 -1.61 -10.12 6.18
CA LEU A 208 -2.98 -10.28 5.68
C LEU A 208 -3.62 -11.54 6.26
N GLU A 209 -2.88 -12.65 6.31
CA GLU A 209 -3.37 -13.88 6.94
C GLU A 209 -3.68 -13.67 8.42
N TYR A 210 -2.75 -13.06 9.16
CA TYR A 210 -2.96 -12.74 10.58
C TYR A 210 -4.22 -11.91 10.79
N LYS A 211 -4.39 -10.81 10.05
CA LYS A 211 -5.57 -9.93 10.15
C LYS A 211 -6.87 -10.68 9.87
N LEU A 212 -6.89 -11.51 8.82
CA LEU A 212 -8.06 -12.32 8.47
C LEU A 212 -8.41 -13.36 9.54
N ARG A 213 -7.39 -13.96 10.18
CA ARG A 213 -7.59 -14.90 11.32
C ARG A 213 -8.06 -14.19 12.58
N SER A 214 -7.58 -12.98 12.84
CA SER A 214 -7.94 -12.17 14.01
C SER A 214 -9.31 -11.52 13.90
N ARG A 215 -9.94 -11.54 12.71
CA ARG A 215 -11.28 -11.00 12.50
C ARG A 215 -12.31 -11.77 13.34
N LYS A 216 -13.20 -11.03 14.01
CA LYS A 216 -14.35 -11.64 14.70
C LYS A 216 -15.35 -12.15 13.67
N MET A 217 -15.56 -13.46 13.63
CA MET A 217 -16.59 -14.08 12.80
C MET A 217 -17.97 -13.98 13.45
N THR A 218 -18.99 -13.73 12.64
CA THR A 218 -20.40 -13.84 13.06
C THR A 218 -20.77 -15.30 13.33
N ASP A 219 -21.89 -15.55 14.00
CA ASP A 219 -22.31 -16.93 14.26
C ASP A 219 -22.65 -17.71 12.97
N VAL A 220 -23.10 -17.01 11.93
CA VAL A 220 -23.33 -17.59 10.60
C VAL A 220 -21.98 -17.96 9.95
N GLU A 221 -21.00 -17.08 10.01
CA GLU A 221 -19.65 -17.34 9.48
C GLU A 221 -18.98 -18.49 10.22
N LYS A 222 -19.10 -18.57 11.54
CA LYS A 222 -18.61 -19.70 12.35
C LYS A 222 -19.26 -21.01 11.95
N LYS A 223 -20.59 -21.03 11.77
CA LYS A 223 -21.31 -22.22 11.30
C LYS A 223 -20.75 -22.72 9.96
N ILE A 224 -20.54 -21.82 9.00
CA ILE A 224 -19.96 -22.18 7.70
C ILE A 224 -18.52 -22.67 7.86
N TYR A 225 -17.72 -22.01 8.70
CA TYR A 225 -16.35 -22.40 9.00
C TYR A 225 -16.26 -23.81 9.60
N ASP A 226 -17.08 -24.11 10.61
CA ASP A 226 -17.11 -25.41 11.30
C ASP A 226 -17.59 -26.52 10.35
N THR A 227 -18.64 -26.25 9.56
CA THR A 227 -19.09 -27.19 8.52
C THR A 227 -18.00 -27.43 7.47
N ALA A 228 -17.27 -26.39 7.05
CA ALA A 228 -16.17 -26.54 6.10
C ALA A 228 -15.03 -27.40 6.67
N LEU A 229 -14.70 -27.26 7.96
CA LEU A 229 -13.71 -28.13 8.62
C LEU A 229 -14.20 -29.57 8.79
N LEU A 230 -15.50 -29.79 8.99
CA LEU A 230 -16.09 -31.13 9.06
C LEU A 230 -15.92 -31.90 7.74
N HIS A 231 -16.21 -31.25 6.60
CA HIS A 231 -16.14 -31.87 5.27
C HIS A 231 -14.72 -31.85 4.65
N ALA A 232 -13.87 -30.93 5.10
CA ALA A 232 -12.50 -30.77 4.62
C ALA A 232 -11.50 -30.57 5.78
N PRO A 233 -11.30 -31.59 6.65
CA PRO A 233 -10.43 -31.47 7.83
C PRO A 233 -8.95 -31.27 7.47
N ASP A 234 -8.55 -31.63 6.26
CA ASP A 234 -7.22 -31.42 5.72
C ASP A 234 -7.01 -30.03 5.07
N ALA A 235 -8.06 -29.19 5.00
CA ALA A 235 -7.98 -27.85 4.44
C ALA A 235 -7.44 -26.83 5.45
N SER A 236 -6.60 -25.92 4.96
CA SER A 236 -6.10 -24.77 5.71
C SER A 236 -7.02 -23.56 5.53
N ILE A 237 -8.13 -23.54 6.27
CA ILE A 237 -9.07 -22.42 6.27
C ILE A 237 -8.51 -21.27 7.12
N ILE A 238 -8.65 -20.05 6.62
CA ILE A 238 -8.19 -18.80 7.25
C ILE A 238 -9.37 -18.10 7.92
N THR A 239 -10.45 -17.85 7.16
CA THR A 239 -11.66 -17.18 7.64
C THR A 239 -12.82 -17.43 6.68
N VAL A 240 -14.05 -17.12 7.10
CA VAL A 240 -15.24 -17.12 6.24
C VAL A 240 -15.91 -15.77 6.29
N SER A 241 -16.13 -15.11 5.15
CA SER A 241 -16.92 -13.88 5.08
C SER A 241 -18.28 -14.14 4.47
N GLU A 242 -19.35 -13.87 5.21
CA GLU A 242 -20.75 -14.07 4.78
C GLU A 242 -21.42 -12.72 4.52
N PHE A 243 -22.23 -12.65 3.45
CA PHE A 243 -22.80 -11.40 2.95
C PHE A 243 -24.16 -11.55 2.24
N SER A 244 -24.91 -12.63 2.50
CA SER A 244 -26.22 -12.86 1.87
C SER A 244 -27.26 -11.78 2.20
N ALA A 245 -27.19 -11.20 3.40
CA ALA A 245 -28.09 -10.12 3.80
C ALA A 245 -27.86 -8.87 2.95
N GLU A 246 -26.60 -8.46 2.75
CA GLU A 246 -26.27 -7.30 1.92
C GLU A 246 -26.54 -7.57 0.45
N LYS A 247 -26.25 -8.78 -0.05
CA LYS A 247 -26.62 -9.24 -1.39
C LYS A 247 -28.12 -9.06 -1.67
N SER A 248 -28.96 -9.50 -0.72
CA SER A 248 -30.43 -9.40 -0.82
C SER A 248 -30.91 -7.94 -0.78
N LYS A 249 -30.35 -7.14 0.14
CA LYS A 249 -30.65 -5.71 0.29
C LYS A 249 -30.31 -4.89 -0.95
N LEU A 250 -29.25 -5.26 -1.66
CA LEU A 250 -28.83 -4.63 -2.91
C LEU A 250 -29.58 -5.17 -4.15
N GLY A 251 -30.50 -6.12 -3.97
CA GLY A 251 -31.30 -6.70 -5.06
C GLY A 251 -30.51 -7.62 -5.99
N ILE A 252 -29.37 -8.15 -5.54
CA ILE A 252 -28.53 -9.04 -6.34
C ILE A 252 -29.09 -10.46 -6.24
N THR A 253 -29.88 -10.87 -7.23
CA THR A 253 -30.56 -12.18 -7.27
C THR A 253 -29.83 -13.21 -8.13
N HIS A 254 -28.74 -12.84 -8.81
CA HIS A 254 -28.00 -13.75 -9.68
C HIS A 254 -27.44 -14.94 -8.88
N GLU A 255 -27.79 -16.15 -9.30
CA GLU A 255 -27.29 -17.40 -8.69
C GLU A 255 -25.77 -17.48 -8.72
N ASN A 256 -25.10 -16.84 -9.67
CA ASN A 256 -23.65 -16.91 -9.82
C ASN A 256 -22.88 -16.12 -8.74
N VAL A 257 -23.55 -15.32 -7.92
CA VAL A 257 -22.95 -14.59 -6.81
C VAL A 257 -23.05 -15.45 -5.55
N PRO A 258 -21.94 -15.80 -4.87
CA PRO A 258 -22.01 -16.58 -3.64
C PRO A 258 -22.69 -15.78 -2.53
N ASP A 259 -23.07 -16.48 -1.47
CA ASP A 259 -23.55 -15.91 -0.21
C ASP A 259 -22.42 -15.74 0.80
N ALA A 260 -21.36 -16.54 0.67
CA ALA A 260 -20.16 -16.45 1.48
C ALA A 260 -18.87 -16.79 0.71
N LEU A 261 -17.76 -16.24 1.17
CA LEU A 261 -16.41 -16.64 0.77
C LEU A 261 -15.73 -17.45 1.87
N ILE A 262 -15.15 -18.59 1.51
CA ILE A 262 -14.22 -19.34 2.35
C ILE A 262 -12.80 -18.99 1.90
N ILE A 263 -12.07 -18.26 2.74
CA ILE A 263 -10.69 -17.88 2.46
C ILE A 263 -9.76 -18.96 2.99
N VAL A 264 -8.88 -19.47 2.15
CA VAL A 264 -7.95 -20.56 2.48
C VAL A 264 -6.51 -20.19 2.15
N LYS A 265 -5.54 -20.94 2.69
CA LYS A 265 -4.15 -20.82 2.23
C LYS A 265 -4.01 -21.25 0.78
N GLU A 266 -3.06 -20.66 0.06
CA GLU A 266 -2.64 -21.10 -1.28
C GLU A 266 -2.38 -22.61 -1.31
N GLY A 267 -2.89 -23.27 -2.36
CA GLY A 267 -2.82 -24.72 -2.54
C GLY A 267 -3.83 -25.53 -1.71
N SER A 268 -4.72 -24.87 -0.95
CA SER A 268 -5.73 -25.54 -0.13
C SER A 268 -7.14 -25.50 -0.72
N ALA A 269 -7.41 -24.75 -1.80
CA ALA A 269 -8.76 -24.62 -2.34
C ALA A 269 -9.34 -25.96 -2.79
N GLY A 270 -8.53 -26.78 -3.47
CA GLY A 270 -8.94 -28.10 -3.94
C GLY A 270 -9.41 -29.03 -2.81
N ARG A 271 -8.90 -28.85 -1.59
CA ARG A 271 -9.30 -29.65 -0.40
C ARG A 271 -10.69 -29.28 0.10
N VAL A 272 -11.07 -28.01 0.01
CA VAL A 272 -12.43 -27.55 0.36
C VAL A 272 -13.42 -27.87 -0.76
N ILE A 273 -12.99 -27.77 -2.02
CA ILE A 273 -13.85 -28.07 -3.18
C ILE A 273 -14.14 -29.58 -3.27
N GLY A 274 -13.13 -30.43 -3.04
CA GLY A 274 -13.24 -31.88 -3.21
C GLY A 274 -13.25 -32.31 -4.69
N ARG A 275 -13.25 -33.61 -4.94
CA ARG A 275 -13.29 -34.13 -6.33
C ARG A 275 -14.65 -33.78 -6.92
N ASN A 276 -14.66 -33.17 -8.11
CA ASN A 276 -15.88 -32.73 -8.80
C ASN A 276 -16.80 -31.81 -7.97
N GLY A 277 -16.28 -31.13 -6.94
CA GLY A 277 -17.09 -30.24 -6.09
C GLY A 277 -17.88 -30.95 -4.99
N GLU A 278 -17.63 -32.23 -4.71
CA GLU A 278 -18.41 -33.01 -3.73
C GLU A 278 -18.44 -32.37 -2.33
N ARG A 279 -17.31 -31.85 -1.85
CA ARG A 279 -17.18 -31.31 -0.49
C ARG A 279 -17.83 -29.94 -0.39
N ILE A 280 -17.59 -29.06 -1.37
CA ILE A 280 -18.24 -27.74 -1.39
C ILE A 280 -19.76 -27.87 -1.49
N ASN A 281 -20.28 -28.82 -2.28
CA ASN A 281 -21.72 -29.06 -2.38
C ASN A 281 -22.33 -29.54 -1.05
N ASN A 282 -21.61 -30.38 -0.29
CA ASN A 282 -22.06 -30.79 1.05
C ASN A 282 -22.09 -29.61 2.03
N ILE A 283 -21.07 -28.75 1.99
CA ILE A 283 -21.02 -27.52 2.80
C ILE A 283 -22.21 -26.63 2.45
N GLU A 284 -22.49 -26.39 1.17
CA GLU A 284 -23.63 -25.57 0.73
C GLU A 284 -24.97 -26.15 1.18
N LYS A 285 -25.13 -27.49 1.10
CA LYS A 285 -26.35 -28.19 1.50
C LYS A 285 -26.64 -28.07 3.00
N GLU A 286 -25.63 -28.19 3.86
CA GLU A 286 -25.80 -28.11 5.32
C GLU A 286 -25.93 -26.67 5.85
N THR A 287 -25.27 -25.74 5.17
CA THR A 287 -25.32 -24.32 5.55
C THR A 287 -26.52 -23.59 4.94
N SER A 288 -27.14 -24.15 3.89
CA SER A 288 -28.12 -23.48 3.05
C SER A 288 -27.60 -22.15 2.50
N LYS A 289 -26.30 -22.09 2.18
CA LYS A 289 -25.60 -20.93 1.65
C LYS A 289 -24.77 -21.33 0.46
N LYS A 290 -24.79 -20.55 -0.61
CA LYS A 290 -23.87 -20.72 -1.72
C LYS A 290 -22.49 -20.21 -1.32
N VAL A 291 -21.44 -21.01 -1.45
CA VAL A 291 -20.10 -20.63 -1.00
C VAL A 291 -19.11 -20.62 -2.15
N ARG A 292 -18.09 -19.79 -2.05
CA ARG A 292 -16.97 -19.79 -3.00
C ARG A 292 -15.66 -19.80 -2.25
N VAL A 293 -14.74 -20.65 -2.68
CA VAL A 293 -13.41 -20.79 -2.08
C VAL A 293 -12.45 -19.86 -2.80
N VAL A 294 -11.68 -19.08 -2.04
CA VAL A 294 -10.67 -18.16 -2.56
C VAL A 294 -9.36 -18.40 -1.81
N GLU A 295 -8.26 -18.54 -2.54
CA GLU A 295 -6.94 -18.65 -1.95
C GLU A 295 -6.39 -17.27 -1.60
N LEU A 296 -5.81 -17.13 -0.40
CA LEU A 296 -5.17 -15.90 0.03
C LEU A 296 -3.81 -15.73 -0.66
N GLY A 297 -3.79 -14.99 -1.76
CA GLY A 297 -2.60 -14.51 -2.42
C GLY A 297 -2.40 -12.99 -2.30
N LEU A 298 -1.44 -12.48 -3.07
CA LEU A 298 -1.22 -11.04 -3.28
C LEU A 298 -1.79 -10.54 -4.62
N ASP A 299 -2.40 -11.43 -5.42
CA ASP A 299 -3.19 -11.04 -6.59
C ASP A 299 -4.67 -10.96 -6.21
N PHE A 300 -5.16 -9.75 -6.09
CA PHE A 300 -6.54 -9.47 -5.67
C PHE A 300 -7.56 -9.62 -6.82
N LYS A 301 -7.12 -9.89 -8.05
CA LYS A 301 -8.02 -10.13 -9.19
C LYS A 301 -8.95 -11.31 -8.95
N ASP A 302 -8.45 -12.38 -8.37
CA ASP A 302 -9.27 -13.57 -8.08
C ASP A 302 -10.32 -13.31 -7.01
N LEU A 303 -10.02 -12.44 -6.05
CA LEU A 303 -10.99 -12.00 -5.05
C LEU A 303 -12.12 -11.18 -5.69
N ILE A 304 -11.79 -10.22 -6.57
CA ILE A 304 -12.79 -9.44 -7.30
C ILE A 304 -13.65 -10.36 -8.18
N LYS A 305 -13.02 -11.29 -8.92
CA LYS A 305 -13.72 -12.31 -9.71
C LYS A 305 -14.67 -13.17 -8.87
N ALA A 306 -14.28 -13.48 -7.63
CA ALA A 306 -15.06 -14.31 -6.73
C ALA A 306 -16.32 -13.61 -6.20
N VAL A 307 -16.35 -12.27 -6.15
CA VAL A 307 -17.48 -11.52 -5.56
C VAL A 307 -18.33 -10.82 -6.61
N HIS A 308 -17.72 -10.33 -7.69
CA HIS A 308 -18.39 -9.42 -8.60
C HIS A 308 -19.58 -10.08 -9.34
N PRO A 309 -20.76 -9.41 -9.41
CA PRO A 309 -21.96 -9.99 -10.02
C PRO A 309 -21.88 -10.35 -11.51
N VAL A 310 -21.00 -9.66 -12.25
CA VAL A 310 -20.79 -9.89 -13.69
C VAL A 310 -19.68 -10.93 -13.93
N PRO A 311 -19.96 -12.13 -14.50
CA PRO A 311 -18.97 -13.19 -14.65
C PRO A 311 -17.79 -12.85 -15.57
N TRP A 312 -18.02 -12.01 -16.58
CA TRP A 312 -17.00 -11.60 -17.56
C TRP A 312 -16.24 -10.33 -17.16
N ILE A 313 -16.41 -9.84 -15.92
CA ILE A 313 -15.83 -8.56 -15.47
C ILE A 313 -14.32 -8.48 -15.64
N MET A 314 -13.62 -9.62 -15.55
CA MET A 314 -12.16 -9.68 -15.71
C MET A 314 -11.68 -9.20 -17.08
N LYS A 315 -12.54 -9.18 -18.11
CA LYS A 315 -12.21 -8.60 -19.42
C LYS A 315 -12.05 -7.08 -19.37
N HIS A 316 -12.66 -6.43 -18.39
CA HIS A 316 -12.67 -4.97 -18.20
C HIS A 316 -11.69 -4.49 -17.14
N ILE A 317 -11.20 -5.38 -16.29
CA ILE A 317 -10.22 -5.06 -15.26
C ILE A 317 -8.82 -5.14 -15.88
N GLU A 318 -8.08 -4.04 -15.84
CA GLU A 318 -6.67 -3.99 -16.17
C GLU A 318 -5.85 -4.48 -14.99
N ASP A 319 -6.09 -3.88 -13.82
CA ASP A 319 -5.33 -4.17 -12.62
C ASP A 319 -6.14 -4.07 -11.34
N VAL A 320 -5.68 -4.79 -10.32
CA VAL A 320 -6.20 -4.70 -8.95
C VAL A 320 -5.01 -4.69 -8.01
N ASP A 321 -4.78 -3.57 -7.33
CA ASP A 321 -3.69 -3.39 -6.37
C ASP A 321 -4.10 -2.34 -5.33
N PHE A 322 -3.32 -2.21 -4.27
CA PHE A 322 -3.51 -1.17 -3.27
C PHE A 322 -3.02 0.18 -3.76
N ILE A 323 -3.82 1.22 -3.51
CA ILE A 323 -3.47 2.63 -3.73
C ILE A 323 -3.96 3.39 -2.51
N GLY A 324 -3.04 4.03 -1.78
CA GLY A 324 -3.35 4.60 -0.47
C GLY A 324 -3.92 3.55 0.50
N ASN A 325 -5.08 3.85 1.07
CA ASN A 325 -5.80 3.00 2.03
C ASN A 325 -6.96 2.21 1.41
N ALA A 326 -6.97 2.03 0.08
CA ALA A 326 -8.04 1.35 -0.65
C ALA A 326 -7.50 0.28 -1.59
N LEU A 327 -8.32 -0.74 -1.85
CA LEU A 327 -8.10 -1.67 -2.95
C LEU A 327 -8.57 -1.00 -4.24
N ALA A 328 -7.64 -0.59 -5.08
CA ALA A 328 -7.94 0.03 -6.35
C ALA A 328 -8.20 -1.02 -7.43
N VAL A 329 -9.24 -0.82 -8.21
CA VAL A 329 -9.56 -1.59 -9.41
C VAL A 329 -9.42 -0.67 -10.61
N THR A 330 -8.34 -0.85 -11.36
CA THR A 330 -8.04 -0.12 -12.59
C THR A 330 -8.73 -0.81 -13.77
N LEU A 331 -9.52 -0.05 -14.52
CA LEU A 331 -10.30 -0.56 -15.64
C LEU A 331 -9.64 -0.25 -16.98
N LYS A 332 -9.79 -1.16 -17.96
CA LYS A 332 -9.30 -0.99 -19.34
C LYS A 332 -10.15 -0.03 -20.16
N LYS A 333 -11.42 0.13 -19.79
CA LYS A 333 -12.46 0.88 -20.52
C LYS A 333 -13.42 1.50 -19.49
N GLU A 334 -14.54 2.05 -19.98
CA GLU A 334 -15.62 2.62 -19.17
C GLU A 334 -16.01 1.77 -17.96
N SER A 335 -16.40 2.47 -16.89
CA SER A 335 -16.71 1.89 -15.58
C SER A 335 -18.08 1.24 -15.46
N GLY A 336 -18.97 1.42 -16.44
CA GLY A 336 -20.38 1.01 -16.33
C GLY A 336 -20.62 -0.44 -15.94
N ALA A 337 -19.87 -1.38 -16.53
CA ALA A 337 -20.00 -2.81 -16.22
C ALA A 337 -19.56 -3.16 -14.78
N PHE A 338 -18.52 -2.48 -14.28
CA PHE A 338 -18.00 -2.68 -12.94
C PHE A 338 -18.88 -2.00 -11.89
N MET A 339 -19.40 -0.81 -12.19
CA MET A 339 -20.26 -0.06 -11.29
C MET A 339 -21.63 -0.75 -11.13
N GLY A 340 -22.18 -1.26 -12.24
CA GLY A 340 -23.55 -1.76 -12.29
C GLY A 340 -24.58 -0.62 -12.22
N GLN A 341 -25.85 -0.96 -12.43
CA GLN A 341 -26.94 0.03 -12.38
C GLN A 341 -26.98 0.69 -10.99
N LYS A 342 -27.01 2.03 -10.93
CA LYS A 342 -26.97 2.83 -9.69
C LYS A 342 -25.78 2.49 -8.76
N GLY A 343 -24.69 1.93 -9.28
CA GLY A 343 -23.51 1.57 -8.48
C GLY A 343 -23.70 0.32 -7.61
N ILE A 344 -24.72 -0.52 -7.87
CA ILE A 344 -25.03 -1.69 -7.04
C ILE A 344 -23.85 -2.67 -6.95
N HIS A 345 -23.16 -2.93 -8.07
CA HIS A 345 -22.08 -3.91 -8.09
C HIS A 345 -20.87 -3.42 -7.30
N VAL A 346 -20.43 -2.18 -7.50
CA VAL A 346 -19.29 -1.61 -6.76
C VAL A 346 -19.58 -1.54 -5.27
N ARG A 347 -20.81 -1.19 -4.86
CA ARG A 347 -21.20 -1.15 -3.45
C ARG A 347 -21.16 -2.53 -2.81
N PHE A 348 -21.57 -3.56 -3.54
CA PHE A 348 -21.50 -4.94 -3.06
C PHE A 348 -20.05 -5.42 -2.91
N VAL A 349 -19.20 -5.15 -3.91
CA VAL A 349 -17.77 -5.50 -3.82
C VAL A 349 -17.09 -4.73 -2.68
N ASP A 350 -17.35 -3.42 -2.55
CA ASP A 350 -16.84 -2.59 -1.44
C ASP A 350 -17.25 -3.15 -0.08
N TYR A 351 -18.50 -3.59 0.10
CA TYR A 351 -18.94 -4.24 1.34
C TYR A 351 -18.12 -5.48 1.67
N VAL A 352 -17.88 -6.37 0.71
CA VAL A 352 -17.14 -7.62 0.94
C VAL A 352 -15.65 -7.35 1.18
N ILE A 353 -15.05 -6.36 0.52
CA ILE A 353 -13.65 -5.99 0.78
C ILE A 353 -13.50 -5.34 2.16
N ARG A 354 -14.46 -4.49 2.57
CA ARG A 354 -14.49 -3.91 3.93
C ARG A 354 -14.69 -4.97 4.99
N SER A 355 -15.55 -5.96 4.76
CA SER A 355 -15.78 -7.05 5.73
C SER A 355 -14.54 -7.92 5.91
N LEU A 356 -13.71 -8.09 4.87
CA LEU A 356 -12.48 -8.88 4.93
C LEU A 356 -11.29 -8.10 5.49
N PHE A 357 -11.05 -6.89 5.00
CA PHE A 357 -9.79 -6.17 5.23
C PHE A 357 -9.95 -4.84 5.97
N GLY A 358 -11.18 -4.38 6.20
CA GLY A 358 -11.45 -3.07 6.81
C GLY A 358 -11.20 -1.87 5.89
N ILE A 359 -10.85 -2.11 4.62
CA ILE A 359 -10.58 -1.09 3.61
C ILE A 359 -11.67 -1.05 2.54
N GLY A 360 -11.83 0.09 1.88
CA GLY A 360 -12.78 0.25 0.78
C GLY A 360 -12.21 -0.14 -0.59
N VAL A 361 -13.07 -0.09 -1.60
CA VAL A 361 -12.71 -0.26 -3.01
C VAL A 361 -12.75 1.09 -3.71
N LYS A 362 -11.71 1.38 -4.51
CA LYS A 362 -11.64 2.56 -5.38
C LYS A 362 -11.61 2.12 -6.83
N VAL A 363 -12.52 2.63 -7.65
CA VAL A 363 -12.52 2.34 -9.10
C VAL A 363 -11.74 3.43 -9.81
N ILE A 364 -10.74 3.04 -10.59
CA ILE A 364 -9.95 3.93 -11.42
C ILE A 364 -10.33 3.65 -12.87
N ALA A 365 -11.09 4.58 -13.46
CA ALA A 365 -11.35 4.57 -14.88
C ALA A 365 -10.16 5.18 -15.63
N PRO A 366 -9.88 4.75 -16.87
CA PRO A 366 -8.87 5.40 -17.69
C PRO A 366 -9.26 6.87 -17.86
N SER A 367 -8.33 7.79 -17.57
CA SER A 367 -8.53 9.21 -17.82
C SER A 367 -8.55 9.48 -19.32
N GLU A 368 -9.39 10.41 -19.78
CA GLU A 368 -9.44 10.85 -21.18
C GLU A 368 -8.12 11.51 -21.66
N GLU A 369 -7.20 11.83 -20.75
CA GLU A 369 -5.95 12.54 -21.03
C GLU A 369 -4.88 11.73 -21.79
N GLU A 370 -5.01 10.39 -21.90
CA GLU A 370 -4.11 9.60 -22.76
C GLU A 370 -4.52 9.62 -24.26
N GLY A 371 -5.59 10.35 -24.62
CA GLY A 371 -6.15 10.41 -25.97
C GLY A 371 -5.59 11.50 -26.91
N GLU A 372 -4.92 12.54 -26.40
CA GLU A 372 -4.50 13.69 -27.23
C GLU A 372 -3.06 13.62 -27.77
N SER A 373 -2.28 12.59 -27.43
CA SER A 373 -0.93 12.39 -28.00
C SER A 373 -0.89 11.52 -29.26
N LYS A 374 -2.05 11.22 -29.85
CA LYS A 374 -2.16 10.56 -31.17
C LYS A 374 -3.16 11.25 -32.07
N LYS A 375 -2.84 12.46 -32.54
CA LYS A 375 -3.29 12.95 -33.85
C LYS A 375 -2.21 13.77 -34.53
#